data_AF-A0A1Y3AV30-F1
#
_entry.id   AF-A0A1Y3AV30-F1
#
_cell.length_a   1.000
_cell.length_b   1.000
_cell.length_c   1.000
_cell.angle_alpha   90.00
_cell.angle_beta   90.00
_cell.angle_gamma   90.00
#
_symmetry.space_group_name_H-M   'P 1'
#
loop_
_entity.id
_entity.type
_entity.pdbx_description
1 polymer ?
#
loop_
_entity_poly.entity_id
_entity_poly.type
_entity_poly.pdbx_seq_one_letter_code
_entity_poly.pdbx_strand_id
1 'polypeptide(L)'
;MADPTGKELLLFFNPNFEPPKKPFKRMNYSDAIEYLKANDIRKDDGTFYEFGEDIPEMPERRMTDKIDEPIMLCRFPAEIKSFYMPRCKEDNRLTES
;
A
#
# COMPACT_ATOMS: atom_id res chain seq x y z
N MET A 1 -13.53 -12.47 15.18
CA MET A 1 -14.42 -11.30 15.38
C MET A 1 -15.18 -11.53 16.67
N ALA A 2 -15.32 -10.50 17.50
CA ALA A 2 -15.89 -10.62 18.85
C ALA A 2 -17.43 -10.70 18.85
N ASP A 3 -18.09 -10.26 17.79
CA ASP A 3 -19.55 -10.29 17.64
C ASP A 3 -20.01 -11.46 16.76
N PRO A 4 -20.86 -12.37 17.28
CA PRO A 4 -21.32 -13.55 16.55
C PRO A 4 -22.29 -13.23 15.40
N THR A 5 -23.19 -12.25 15.57
CA THR A 5 -24.20 -11.87 14.56
C THR A 5 -23.54 -11.24 13.31
N GLY A 6 -22.57 -10.34 13.52
CA GLY A 6 -21.83 -9.71 12.44
C GLY A 6 -20.96 -10.69 11.64
N LYS A 7 -20.43 -11.73 12.29
CA LYS A 7 -19.66 -12.77 11.59
C LYS A 7 -20.52 -13.57 10.63
N GLU A 8 -21.74 -13.92 11.04
CA GLU A 8 -22.66 -14.73 10.23
C GLU A 8 -23.13 -13.96 8.98
N LEU A 9 -23.50 -12.68 9.14
CA LEU A 9 -23.83 -11.78 8.04
C LEU A 9 -22.66 -11.61 7.06
N LEU A 10 -21.44 -11.47 7.58
CA LEU A 10 -20.26 -11.28 6.76
C LEU A 10 -19.93 -12.50 5.91
N LEU A 11 -20.03 -13.71 6.47
CA LEU A 11 -19.85 -14.96 5.73
C LEU A 11 -21.00 -15.22 4.75
N PHE A 12 -22.21 -14.76 5.05
CA PHE A 12 -23.35 -14.82 4.12
C PHE A 12 -23.09 -13.98 2.87
N PHE A 13 -22.56 -12.76 2.99
CA PHE A 13 -22.27 -11.89 1.84
C PHE A 13 -20.92 -12.17 1.18
N ASN A 14 -19.91 -12.62 1.95
CA ASN A 14 -18.59 -12.99 1.45
C ASN A 14 -18.13 -14.33 2.05
N PRO A 15 -18.50 -15.46 1.41
CA PRO A 15 -18.23 -16.79 1.95
C PRO A 15 -16.74 -17.14 1.99
N ASN A 16 -15.92 -16.50 1.15
CA ASN A 16 -14.47 -16.74 1.08
C ASN A 16 -13.68 -15.70 1.90
N PHE A 17 -14.31 -15.00 2.84
CA PHE A 17 -13.62 -14.00 3.63
C PHE A 17 -12.54 -14.64 4.53
N GLU A 18 -11.29 -14.25 4.29
CA GLU A 18 -10.17 -14.61 5.15
C GLU A 18 -9.81 -13.44 6.07
N PRO A 19 -9.83 -13.63 7.40
CA PRO A 19 -9.42 -12.57 8.32
C PRO A 19 -7.91 -12.28 8.15
N PRO A 20 -7.51 -11.00 8.07
CA PRO A 20 -6.12 -10.65 7.85
C PRO A 20 -5.23 -11.09 9.02
N LYS A 21 -4.07 -11.68 8.69
CA LYS A 21 -3.08 -12.12 9.69
C LYS A 21 -2.30 -10.91 10.19
N LYS A 22 -2.08 -10.84 11.50
CA LYS A 22 -1.19 -9.85 12.13
C LYS A 22 0.18 -10.49 12.37
N PRO A 23 1.30 -9.74 12.29
CA PRO A 23 1.42 -8.34 11.89
C PRO A 23 1.23 -8.14 10.37
N PHE A 24 0.81 -6.94 9.96
CA PHE A 24 0.74 -6.60 8.54
C PHE A 24 2.14 -6.36 7.98
N LYS A 25 2.33 -6.67 6.69
CA LYS A 25 3.57 -6.37 5.98
C LYS A 25 3.79 -4.87 5.99
N ARG A 26 5.01 -4.43 6.31
CA ARG A 26 5.42 -3.03 6.16
C ARG A 26 6.32 -2.92 4.95
N MET A 27 6.05 -1.93 4.11
CA MET A 27 6.83 -1.66 2.90
C MET A 27 7.04 -0.15 2.84
N ASN A 28 8.26 0.30 2.52
CA ASN A 28 8.46 1.73 2.29
C ASN A 28 8.07 2.11 0.87
N TYR A 29 7.78 3.38 0.63
CA TYR A 29 7.55 3.90 -0.72
C TYR A 29 8.70 3.56 -1.69
N SER A 30 9.96 3.65 -1.23
CA SER A 30 11.13 3.25 -2.04
C SER A 30 11.03 1.80 -2.53
N ASP A 31 10.65 0.90 -1.63
CA ASP A 31 10.58 -0.53 -1.90
C ASP A 31 9.39 -0.84 -2.83
N ALA A 32 8.30 -0.09 -2.72
CA ALA A 32 7.16 -0.18 -3.63
C ALA A 32 7.54 0.25 -5.06
N ILE A 33 8.29 1.34 -5.23
CA ILE A 33 8.78 1.77 -6.55
C ILE A 33 9.69 0.70 -7.17
N GLU A 34 10.61 0.11 -6.40
CA GLU A 34 11.43 -1.00 -6.87
C GLU A 34 10.58 -2.23 -7.22
N TYR A 35 9.56 -2.54 -6.41
CA TYR A 35 8.65 -3.65 -6.66
C TYR A 35 7.85 -3.46 -7.96
N LEU A 36 7.33 -2.26 -8.22
CA LEU A 36 6.61 -1.92 -9.44
C LEU A 36 7.50 -2.13 -10.67
N LYS A 37 8.76 -1.67 -10.60
CA LYS A 37 9.74 -1.86 -11.67
C LYS A 37 10.10 -3.32 -11.88
N ALA A 38 10.31 -4.09 -10.80
CA ALA A 38 10.63 -5.52 -10.85
C ALA A 38 9.47 -6.37 -11.40
N ASN A 39 8.23 -5.92 -11.21
CA ASN A 39 7.01 -6.64 -11.62
C ASN A 39 6.43 -6.17 -12.96
N ASP A 40 7.16 -5.31 -13.68
CA ASP A 40 6.76 -4.69 -14.95
C ASP A 40 5.40 -3.97 -14.85
N ILE A 41 5.10 -3.37 -13.69
CA ILE A 41 3.90 -2.55 -13.49
C ILE A 41 4.26 -1.12 -13.91
N ARG A 42 3.88 -0.81 -15.16
CA ARG A 42 4.18 0.46 -15.83
C ARG A 42 2.97 1.38 -15.81
N LYS A 43 3.22 2.66 -16.09
CA LYS A 43 2.17 3.65 -16.37
C LYS A 43 1.47 3.35 -17.70
N ASP A 44 0.37 4.06 -17.96
CA ASP A 44 -0.38 3.95 -19.23
C ASP A 44 0.48 4.28 -20.46
N ASP A 45 1.46 5.18 -20.32
CA ASP A 45 2.42 5.55 -21.37
C ASP A 45 3.58 4.55 -21.53
N GLY A 46 3.63 3.50 -20.71
CA GLY A 46 4.65 2.44 -20.78
C GLY A 46 5.98 2.79 -20.13
N THR A 47 6.09 3.92 -19.43
CA THR A 47 7.24 4.26 -18.59
C THR A 47 7.12 3.68 -17.18
N PHE A 48 8.23 3.61 -16.46
CA PHE A 48 8.27 3.18 -15.07
C PHE A 48 7.98 4.36 -14.13
N TYR A 49 7.46 4.04 -12.94
CA TYR A 49 7.34 5.01 -11.85
C TYR A 49 8.73 5.35 -11.31
N GLU A 50 9.00 6.64 -11.15
CA GLU A 50 10.22 7.16 -10.56
C GLU A 50 9.98 7.64 -9.13
N PHE A 51 11.07 7.74 -8.37
CA PHE A 51 11.01 8.24 -7.01
C PHE A 51 10.57 9.71 -7.00
N GLY A 52 9.51 10.01 -6.24
CA GLY A 52 8.90 11.33 -6.16
C GLY A 52 7.61 11.45 -6.98
N GLU A 53 7.22 10.43 -7.73
CA GLU A 53 5.92 10.37 -8.38
C GLU A 53 4.88 9.67 -7.49
N ASP A 54 3.63 10.11 -7.61
CA ASP A 54 2.53 9.45 -6.92
C ASP A 54 2.19 8.11 -7.56
N ILE A 55 1.84 7.12 -6.75
CA ILE A 55 1.42 5.79 -7.21
C ILE A 55 -0.11 5.80 -7.26
N PRO A 56 -0.75 5.80 -8.45
CA PRO A 56 -2.20 5.84 -8.53
C PRO A 56 -2.83 4.53 -8.02
N GLU A 57 -4.15 4.56 -7.80
CA GLU A 57 -4.91 3.43 -7.26
C GLU A 57 -4.70 2.12 -8.05
N MET A 58 -4.70 2.19 -9.38
CA MET A 58 -4.63 1.01 -10.24
C MET A 58 -3.31 0.21 -10.08
N PRO A 59 -2.10 0.80 -10.19
CA PRO A 59 -0.86 0.07 -9.91
C PRO A 59 -0.73 -0.32 -8.43
N GLU A 60 -1.22 0.49 -7.48
CA GLU A 60 -1.25 0.12 -6.05
C GLU A 60 -2.07 -1.16 -5.84
N ARG A 61 -3.24 -1.24 -6.46
CA ARG A 61 -4.10 -2.42 -6.44
C ARG A 61 -3.41 -3.63 -7.08
N ARG A 62 -2.81 -3.48 -8.26
CA ARG A 62 -2.08 -4.58 -8.92
C ARG A 62 -0.90 -5.08 -8.09
N MET A 63 -0.20 -4.18 -7.41
CA MET A 63 0.89 -4.53 -6.49
C MET A 63 0.34 -5.34 -5.31
N THR A 64 -0.72 -4.84 -4.67
CA THR A 64 -1.32 -5.46 -3.48
C THR A 64 -1.95 -6.82 -3.81
N ASP A 65 -2.67 -6.92 -4.92
CA ASP A 65 -3.27 -8.17 -5.43
C ASP A 65 -2.19 -9.23 -5.75
N LYS A 66 -1.03 -8.81 -6.27
CA LYS A 66 0.10 -9.73 -6.51
C LYS A 66 0.76 -10.23 -5.22
N ILE A 67 0.75 -9.40 -4.18
CA ILE A 67 1.37 -9.71 -2.89
C ILE A 67 0.44 -10.59 -2.04
N ASP A 68 -0.88 -10.46 -2.22
CA ASP A 68 -1.92 -11.27 -1.54
C ASP A 68 -1.83 -11.21 0.00
N GLU A 69 -1.45 -10.05 0.53
CA GLU A 69 -1.48 -9.76 1.95
C GLU A 69 -1.72 -8.25 2.20
N PRO A 70 -2.30 -7.86 3.34
CA PRO A 70 -2.42 -6.46 3.72
C PRO A 70 -1.06 -5.81 3.96
N ILE A 71 -0.85 -4.66 3.32
CA ILE A 71 0.42 -3.92 3.37
C ILE A 71 0.19 -2.55 4.01
N MET A 72 1.04 -2.20 4.97
CA MET A 72 1.25 -0.83 5.42
C MET A 72 2.36 -0.22 4.58
N LEU A 73 1.96 0.55 3.57
CA LEU A 73 2.89 1.33 2.75
C LEU A 73 3.23 2.63 3.50
N CYS A 74 4.51 2.82 3.83
CA CYS A 74 4.97 3.89 4.71
C CYS A 74 6.04 4.76 4.06
N ARG A 75 6.34 5.90 4.69
CA ARG A 75 7.48 6.78 4.37
C ARG A 75 7.41 7.35 2.95
N PHE A 76 6.30 8.00 2.62
CA PHE A 76 6.16 8.69 1.34
C PHE A 76 7.04 9.94 1.27
N PRO A 77 7.45 10.37 0.06
CA PRO A 77 8.14 11.63 -0.14
C PRO A 77 7.30 12.83 0.31
N ALA A 78 8.01 13.78 0.91
CA ALA A 78 7.49 15.04 1.40
C ALA A 78 6.74 15.88 0.36
N GLU A 79 7.15 15.76 -0.90
CA GLU A 79 6.69 16.58 -2.02
C GLU A 79 5.32 16.14 -2.55
N ILE A 80 4.97 14.87 -2.34
CA ILE A 80 3.70 14.27 -2.82
C ILE A 80 2.65 14.12 -1.70
N LYS A 81 2.99 14.51 -0.47
CA LYS A 81 2.10 14.44 0.69
C LYS A 81 1.72 15.82 1.19
N SER A 82 0.64 15.86 1.96
CA SER A 82 0.12 17.10 2.52
C SER A 82 1.13 17.77 3.45
N PHE A 83 1.17 19.11 3.43
CA PHE A 83 2.15 19.94 4.13
C PHE A 83 2.19 19.73 5.66
N TYR A 84 1.12 19.23 6.27
CA TYR A 84 1.01 19.03 7.72
C TYR A 84 1.58 17.69 8.20
N MET A 85 1.98 16.79 7.30
CA MET A 85 2.52 15.48 7.70
C MET A 85 3.92 15.65 8.32
N PRO A 86 4.17 15.09 9.52
CA PRO A 86 5.48 15.17 10.16
C PRO A 86 6.54 14.50 9.30
N ARG A 87 7.76 15.05 9.30
CA ARG A 87 8.91 14.51 8.58
C ARG A 87 9.56 13.39 9.38
N CYS A 88 10.10 12.38 8.69
CA CYS A 88 10.86 11.33 9.36
C CYS A 88 12.13 11.91 9.99
N LYS A 89 12.45 11.48 11.23
CA LYS A 89 13.67 11.91 11.93
C LYS A 89 14.96 11.50 11.21
N GLU A 90 14.89 10.40 10.46
CA GLU A 90 16.02 9.80 9.75
C GLU A 90 16.29 10.47 8.39
N ASP A 91 15.23 10.89 7.68
CA ASP A 91 15.32 11.54 6.37
C ASP A 91 14.22 12.59 6.22
N ASN A 92 14.63 13.85 6.14
CA ASN A 92 13.72 15.00 6.08
C ASN A 92 12.97 15.09 4.73
N ARG A 93 13.37 14.29 3.73
CA ARG A 93 12.68 14.16 2.44
C ARG A 93 11.47 13.22 2.53
N LEU A 94 11.32 12.46 3.61
CA LEU A 94 10.25 11.50 3.82
C LEU A 94 9.29 11.98 4.93
N THR A 95 8.03 11.57 4.86
CA THR A 95 7.02 11.82 5.90
C THR A 95 6.74 10.58 6.72
N GLU A 96 6.39 10.74 8.00
CA GLU A 96 5.86 9.66 8.85
C GLU A 96 4.38 9.39 8.52
N SER A 97 4.16 9.06 7.25
CA SER A 97 2.90 8.67 6.62
C SER A 97 2.84 7.17 6.41
#